data_AF-A0A1F9BVV8-F1
#
_entry.id   AF-A0A1F9BVV8-F1
#
_cell.length_a   1.000
_cell.length_b   1.000
_cell.length_c   1.000
_cell.angle_alpha   90.00
_cell.angle_beta   90.00
_cell.angle_gamma   90.00
#
_symmetry.space_group_name_H-M   'P 1'
#
loop_
_entity.id
_entity.type
_entity.pdbx_description
1 polymer ?
#
loop_
_entity_poly.entity_id
_entity_poly.type
_entity_poly.pdbx_seq_one_letter_code
_entity_poly.pdbx_strand_id
1 'polypeptide(L)'
;MKNPQNDTGSKMGMWLFLLSEILLFGGLFILYSVYRFNNPQAFHLAAEALDRPLGTLNTLILLTSSLTMALSISFLKKGGPRRSLLFLSATLFLGLLFLFNKYLEWTWKVHHGIYPDAPRLLEREKGEVLFYGLYYSMTGLHGLHVLAGVLLLSVMFIFILRGNIHRNHFVPLENTGLYWHLVDIIWVFLFPLFYLIT
;
A
#
# COMPACT_ATOMS: atom_id res chain seq x y z
N MET A 1 13.38 30.56 25.15
CA MET A 1 13.10 29.16 25.55
C MET A 1 12.07 28.61 24.58
N LYS A 2 12.45 27.71 23.66
CA LYS A 2 11.54 27.16 22.64
C LYS A 2 10.63 26.15 23.35
N ASN A 3 9.32 26.40 23.33
CA ASN A 3 8.30 25.56 23.96
C ASN A 3 8.53 24.08 23.55
N PRO A 4 8.45 23.09 24.46
CA PRO A 4 8.43 21.69 24.04
C PRO A 4 7.23 21.52 23.11
N GLN A 5 7.49 21.24 21.83
CA GLN A 5 6.44 20.96 20.86
C GLN A 5 5.62 19.80 21.40
N ASN A 6 4.37 20.07 21.79
CA ASN A 6 3.45 19.05 22.27
C ASN A 6 2.91 18.28 21.05
N ASP A 7 3.71 17.35 20.55
CA ASP A 7 3.42 16.52 19.38
C ASP A 7 2.32 15.47 19.64
N THR A 8 1.80 15.41 20.87
CA THR A 8 0.76 14.47 21.31
C THR A 8 -0.49 14.55 20.43
N GLY A 9 -0.95 15.76 20.09
CA GLY A 9 -2.13 15.94 19.23
C GLY A 9 -1.92 15.40 17.81
N SER A 10 -0.75 15.66 17.22
CA SER A 10 -0.39 15.17 15.88
C SER A 10 -0.29 13.64 15.85
N LYS A 11 0.33 13.04 16.87
CA LYS A 11 0.42 11.58 17.01
C LYS A 11 -0.94 10.94 17.21
N MET A 12 -1.78 11.49 18.09
CA MET A 12 -3.12 10.97 18.35
C MET A 12 -4.00 11.05 17.10
N GLY A 13 -3.96 12.18 16.38
CA GLY A 13 -4.65 12.33 15.09
C GLY A 13 -4.21 11.29 14.07
N MET A 14 -2.89 11.04 13.98
CA MET A 14 -2.35 9.98 13.11
C MET A 14 -2.91 8.60 13.48
N TRP A 15 -2.89 8.22 14.77
CA TRP A 15 -3.43 6.92 15.20
C TRP A 15 -4.94 6.77 14.94
N LEU A 16 -5.73 7.82 15.14
CA LEU A 16 -7.16 7.80 14.83
C LEU A 16 -7.40 7.64 13.33
N PHE A 17 -6.60 8.30 12.50
CA PHE A 17 -6.63 8.12 11.05
C PHE A 17 -6.22 6.69 10.63
N LEU A 18 -5.15 6.14 11.21
CA LEU A 18 -4.78 4.73 10.95
C LEU A 18 -5.91 3.76 11.33
N LEU A 19 -6.60 4.03 12.44
CA LEU A 19 -7.74 3.22 12.87
C LEU A 19 -8.87 3.27 11.85
N SER A 20 -9.20 4.44 11.29
CA SER A 20 -10.25 4.53 10.27
C SER A 20 -9.88 3.75 9.00
N GLU A 21 -8.62 3.78 8.60
CA GLU A 21 -8.13 3.01 7.45
C GLU A 21 -8.19 1.48 7.70
N ILE A 22 -7.83 1.04 8.91
CA ILE A 22 -7.96 -0.37 9.31
C ILE A 22 -9.43 -0.81 9.25
N LEU A 23 -10.37 0.03 9.70
CA LEU A 23 -11.79 -0.28 9.63
C LEU A 23 -12.31 -0.33 8.18
N LEU A 24 -11.87 0.60 7.33
CA LEU A 24 -12.22 0.64 5.91
C LEU A 24 -11.80 -0.64 5.19
N PHE A 25 -10.52 -1.02 5.28
CA PHE A 25 -10.02 -2.25 4.66
C PHE A 25 -10.54 -3.51 5.38
N GLY A 26 -10.73 -3.46 6.69
CA GLY A 26 -11.34 -4.55 7.47
C GLY A 26 -12.72 -4.92 6.97
N GLY A 27 -13.57 -3.93 6.69
CA GLY A 27 -14.89 -4.16 6.08
C GLY A 27 -14.80 -4.82 4.71
N LEU A 28 -13.87 -4.39 3.85
CA LEU A 28 -13.64 -5.00 2.54
C LEU A 28 -13.12 -6.45 2.64
N PHE A 29 -12.26 -6.75 3.63
CA PHE A 29 -11.78 -8.12 3.86
C PHE A 29 -12.89 -9.06 4.31
N ILE A 30 -13.81 -8.59 5.17
CA ILE A 30 -14.99 -9.36 5.58
C ILE A 30 -15.88 -9.60 4.36
N LEU A 31 -16.13 -8.56 3.56
CA LEU A 31 -16.93 -8.66 2.34
C LEU A 31 -16.37 -9.72 1.38
N TYR A 32 -15.06 -9.67 1.11
CA TYR A 32 -14.39 -10.67 0.29
C TYR A 32 -14.53 -12.08 0.87
N SER A 33 -14.32 -12.24 2.17
CA SER A 33 -14.38 -13.55 2.83
C SER A 33 -15.77 -14.18 2.73
N VAL A 34 -16.85 -13.39 2.88
CA VAL A 34 -18.23 -13.85 2.73
C VAL A 34 -18.51 -14.27 1.29
N TYR A 35 -18.13 -13.47 0.29
CA TYR A 35 -18.36 -13.83 -1.11
C TYR A 35 -17.54 -15.05 -1.55
N ARG A 36 -16.30 -15.18 -1.06
CA ARG A 36 -15.47 -16.36 -1.28
C ARG A 36 -16.11 -17.61 -0.69
N PHE A 37 -16.61 -17.53 0.55
CA PHE A 37 -17.27 -18.67 1.20
C PHE A 37 -18.52 -19.12 0.41
N ASN A 38 -19.26 -18.17 -0.16
CA ASN A 38 -20.46 -18.47 -0.95
C ASN A 38 -20.15 -18.95 -2.38
N ASN A 39 -18.97 -18.65 -2.94
CA ASN A 39 -18.60 -18.98 -4.32
C ASN A 39 -17.18 -19.60 -4.40
N PRO A 40 -16.90 -20.71 -3.69
CA PRO A 40 -15.54 -21.21 -3.51
C PRO A 40 -14.87 -21.63 -4.81
N GLN A 41 -15.59 -22.32 -5.71
CA GLN A 41 -15.04 -22.83 -6.97
C GLN A 41 -14.71 -21.70 -7.96
N ALA A 42 -15.62 -20.73 -8.11
CA ALA A 42 -15.40 -19.57 -8.97
C ALA A 42 -14.23 -18.70 -8.48
N PHE A 43 -14.09 -18.51 -7.16
CA PHE A 43 -12.97 -17.76 -6.58
C PHE A 43 -11.64 -18.50 -6.75
N HIS A 44 -11.63 -19.83 -6.67
CA HIS A 44 -10.45 -20.65 -6.95
C HIS A 44 -9.97 -20.47 -8.39
N LEU A 45 -10.86 -20.64 -9.36
CA LEU A 45 -10.56 -20.50 -10.79
C LEU A 45 -10.07 -19.09 -11.13
N ALA A 46 -10.70 -18.06 -10.55
CA ALA A 46 -10.28 -16.68 -10.78
C ALA A 46 -8.92 -16.36 -10.13
N ALA A 47 -8.63 -16.93 -8.95
CA ALA A 47 -7.34 -16.80 -8.27
C ALA A 47 -6.19 -17.46 -9.05
N GLU A 48 -6.43 -18.61 -9.70
CA GLU A 48 -5.43 -19.28 -10.53
C GLU A 48 -5.01 -18.46 -11.77
N ALA A 49 -5.91 -17.61 -12.27
CA ALA A 49 -5.63 -16.72 -13.40
C ALA A 49 -4.77 -15.48 -13.01
N LEU A 50 -4.35 -15.36 -11.75
CA LEU A 50 -3.42 -14.34 -11.30
C LEU A 50 -1.97 -14.82 -11.33
N ASP A 51 -1.07 -13.92 -11.72
CA ASP A 51 0.36 -14.19 -11.80
C ASP A 51 0.99 -14.14 -10.39
N ARG A 52 1.18 -15.31 -9.79
CA ARG A 52 1.79 -15.48 -8.46
C ARG A 52 3.23 -14.95 -8.37
N PRO A 53 4.13 -15.22 -9.34
CA PRO A 53 5.46 -14.62 -9.36
C PRO A 53 5.45 -13.08 -9.29
N LEU A 54 4.63 -12.41 -10.10
CA LEU A 54 4.51 -10.96 -10.09
C LEU A 54 3.95 -10.43 -8.76
N GLY A 55 2.95 -11.10 -8.20
CA GLY A 55 2.43 -10.79 -6.86
C GLY A 55 3.52 -10.91 -5.78
N THR A 56 4.31 -11.98 -5.83
CA THR A 56 5.41 -12.23 -4.87
C THR A 56 6.50 -11.17 -4.96
N LEU A 57 6.90 -10.81 -6.19
CA LEU A 57 7.89 -9.76 -6.43
C LEU A 57 7.43 -8.41 -5.85
N ASN A 58 6.17 -8.04 -6.08
CA ASN A 58 5.59 -6.81 -5.55
C ASN A 58 5.58 -6.77 -4.02
N THR A 59 5.28 -7.90 -3.37
CA THR A 59 5.34 -8.03 -1.92
C THR A 59 6.77 -7.85 -1.39
N LEU A 60 7.78 -8.45 -2.04
CA LEU A 60 9.18 -8.25 -1.66
C LEU A 60 9.63 -6.79 -1.82
N ILE A 61 9.17 -6.13 -2.88
CA ILE A 61 9.45 -4.70 -3.13
C ILE A 61 8.89 -3.85 -1.99
N LEU A 62 7.63 -4.03 -1.60
CA LEU A 62 7.01 -3.26 -0.52
C LEU A 62 7.61 -3.56 0.85
N LEU A 63 7.87 -4.82 1.19
CA LEU A 63 8.55 -5.16 2.45
C LEU A 63 9.93 -4.51 2.56
N THR A 64 10.69 -4.53 1.46
CA THR A 64 11.98 -3.84 1.38
C THR A 64 11.81 -2.33 1.50
N SER A 65 10.79 -1.75 0.85
CA SER A 65 10.44 -0.34 0.95
C SER A 65 10.17 0.07 2.40
N SER A 66 9.35 -0.71 3.12
CA SER A 66 9.07 -0.51 4.54
C SER A 66 10.35 -0.49 5.39
N LEU A 67 11.25 -1.44 5.16
CA LEU A 67 12.53 -1.49 5.87
C LEU A 67 13.35 -0.22 5.60
N THR A 68 13.45 0.21 4.35
CA THR A 68 14.18 1.45 4.00
C THR A 68 13.57 2.68 4.67
N MET A 69 12.25 2.76 4.79
CA MET A 69 11.57 3.88 5.46
C MET A 69 11.91 3.91 6.97
N ALA A 70 11.89 2.77 7.63
CA ALA A 70 12.27 2.65 9.05
C ALA A 70 13.73 3.06 9.28
N LEU A 71 14.63 2.65 8.37
CA LEU A 71 16.04 3.05 8.40
C LEU A 71 16.20 4.57 8.20
N SER A 72 15.42 5.18 7.30
CA SER A 72 15.43 6.64 7.09
C SER A 72 15.13 7.40 8.38
N ILE A 73 14.05 7.03 9.08
CA ILE A 73 13.68 7.64 10.37
C ILE A 73 14.79 7.44 11.41
N SER A 74 15.36 6.25 11.50
CA SER A 74 16.45 5.94 12.44
C SER A 74 17.68 6.81 12.22
N PHE A 75 18.11 6.98 10.96
CA PHE A 75 19.24 7.85 10.63
C PHE A 75 18.95 9.33 10.88
N LEU A 76 17.71 9.79 10.63
CA LEU A 76 17.33 11.17 10.94
C LEU A 76 17.39 11.44 12.45
N LYS A 77 16.87 10.52 13.29
CA LYS A 77 16.94 10.59 14.75
C LYS A 77 18.39 10.61 15.28
N LYS A 78 19.32 9.97 14.56
CA LYS A 78 20.76 9.98 14.86
C LYS A 78 21.50 11.22 14.35
N GLY A 79 20.81 12.16 13.70
CA GLY A 79 21.41 13.38 13.15
C GLY A 79 22.13 13.19 11.82
N GLY A 80 21.82 12.12 11.08
CA GLY A 80 22.39 11.83 9.76
C GLY A 80 21.41 12.10 8.60
N PRO A 81 21.09 13.36 8.24
CA PRO A 81 20.09 13.68 7.22
C PRO A 81 20.46 13.15 5.84
N ARG A 82 21.75 13.10 5.48
CA ARG A 82 22.20 12.53 4.20
C ARG A 82 21.84 11.04 4.05
N ARG A 83 22.03 10.26 5.12
CA ARG A 83 21.66 8.83 5.12
C ARG A 83 20.15 8.67 5.14
N SER A 84 19.43 9.51 5.89
CA SER A 84 17.96 9.52 5.85
C SER A 84 17.42 9.78 4.45
N LEU A 85 17.95 10.79 3.73
CA LEU A 85 17.56 11.08 2.34
C LEU A 85 17.86 9.91 1.39
N LEU A 86 19.01 9.24 1.55
CA LEU A 86 19.34 8.06 0.75
C LEU A 86 18.30 6.96 0.92
N PHE A 87 17.99 6.58 2.16
CA PHE A 87 17.00 5.53 2.42
C PHE A 87 15.58 5.94 2.02
N LEU A 88 15.22 7.22 2.24
CA LEU A 88 13.93 7.75 1.80
C LEU A 88 13.80 7.75 0.26
N SER A 89 14.88 8.04 -0.47
CA SER A 89 14.90 7.94 -1.93
C SER A 89 14.72 6.50 -2.41
N ALA A 90 15.29 5.53 -1.70
CA ALA A 90 15.08 4.11 -1.97
C ALA A 90 13.63 3.70 -1.73
N THR A 91 13.00 4.16 -0.63
CA THR A 91 11.57 3.96 -0.34
C THR A 91 10.69 4.49 -1.48
N LEU A 92 10.94 5.74 -1.92
CA LEU A 92 10.20 6.37 -3.01
C LEU A 92 10.34 5.58 -4.32
N PHE A 93 11.56 5.17 -4.67
CA PHE A 93 11.82 4.38 -5.86
C PHE A 93 11.09 3.03 -5.82
N LEU A 94 11.15 2.32 -4.70
CA LEU A 94 10.47 1.04 -4.53
C LEU A 94 8.94 1.18 -4.57
N GLY A 95 8.38 2.25 -3.98
CA GLY A 95 6.95 2.56 -4.06
C GLY A 95 6.49 2.85 -5.49
N LEU A 96 7.28 3.60 -6.26
CA LEU A 96 6.99 3.84 -7.68
C LEU A 96 7.12 2.57 -8.52
N LEU A 97 8.12 1.73 -8.23
CA LEU A 97 8.31 0.44 -8.91
C LEU A 97 7.10 -0.49 -8.67
N PHE A 98 6.57 -0.52 -7.45
CA PHE A 98 5.34 -1.26 -7.14
C PHE A 98 4.14 -0.76 -7.98
N LEU A 99 3.92 0.56 -8.03
CA LEU A 99 2.84 1.15 -8.83
C LEU A 99 3.01 0.84 -10.33
N PHE A 100 4.24 0.90 -10.84
CA PHE A 100 4.55 0.57 -12.23
C PHE A 100 4.25 -0.90 -12.56
N ASN A 101 4.72 -1.83 -11.74
CA ASN A 101 4.43 -3.25 -11.92
C ASN A 101 2.92 -3.53 -11.91
N LYS A 102 2.18 -2.85 -11.01
CA LYS A 102 0.72 -3.00 -10.94
C LYS A 102 0.01 -2.43 -12.16
N TYR A 103 0.47 -1.29 -12.65
CA TYR A 103 -0.05 -0.70 -13.87
C TYR A 103 0.10 -1.65 -15.07
N LEU A 104 1.24 -2.33 -15.20
CA LEU A 104 1.47 -3.34 -16.25
C LEU A 104 0.53 -4.55 -16.10
N GLU A 105 0.39 -5.09 -14.89
CA GLU A 105 -0.50 -6.23 -14.63
C GLU A 105 -1.95 -5.90 -14.97
N TRP A 106 -2.42 -4.72 -14.58
CA TRP A 106 -3.77 -4.25 -14.91
C TRP A 106 -3.96 -4.06 -16.40
N THR A 107 -3.01 -3.40 -17.07
CA THR A 107 -3.06 -3.14 -18.51
C THR A 107 -3.13 -4.47 -19.28
N TRP A 108 -2.33 -5.47 -18.91
CA TRP A 108 -2.42 -6.81 -19.50
C TRP A 108 -3.79 -7.47 -19.26
N LYS A 109 -4.37 -7.40 -18.07
CA LYS A 109 -5.72 -7.96 -17.80
C LYS A 109 -6.83 -7.25 -18.57
N VAL A 110 -6.75 -5.92 -18.69
CA VAL A 110 -7.68 -5.12 -19.49
C VAL A 110 -7.59 -5.48 -20.98
N HIS A 111 -6.37 -5.65 -21.52
CA HIS A 111 -6.19 -6.10 -22.90
C HIS A 111 -6.77 -7.50 -23.17
N HIS A 112 -6.78 -8.39 -22.18
CA HIS A 112 -7.43 -9.70 -22.29
C HIS A 112 -8.96 -9.65 -22.08
N GLY A 113 -9.54 -8.46 -21.88
CA GLY A 113 -10.98 -8.26 -21.72
C GLY A 113 -11.49 -8.58 -20.31
N ILE A 114 -10.60 -8.60 -19.31
CA ILE A 114 -10.94 -8.83 -17.90
C ILE A 114 -10.90 -7.48 -17.19
N TYR A 115 -11.96 -6.69 -17.35
CA TYR A 115 -12.17 -5.41 -16.66
C TYR A 115 -13.61 -5.33 -16.11
N PRO A 116 -13.89 -4.49 -15.10
CA PRO A 116 -15.25 -4.32 -14.57
C PRO A 116 -16.21 -3.94 -15.71
N ASP A 117 -17.37 -4.60 -15.78
CA ASP A 117 -18.38 -4.45 -16.84
C ASP A 117 -17.98 -4.92 -18.25
N ALA A 118 -16.85 -5.63 -18.40
CA ALA A 118 -16.49 -6.22 -19.69
C ALA A 118 -17.51 -7.29 -20.15
N PRO A 119 -17.97 -7.28 -21.41
CA PRO A 119 -18.91 -8.29 -21.91
C PRO A 119 -18.44 -9.74 -21.69
N ARG A 120 -17.14 -10.00 -21.93
CA ARG A 120 -16.51 -11.32 -21.71
C ARG A 120 -16.42 -11.74 -20.25
N LEU A 121 -16.43 -10.78 -19.32
CA LEU A 121 -16.44 -11.06 -17.89
C LEU A 121 -17.87 -11.37 -17.44
N LEU A 122 -18.87 -10.61 -17.93
CA LEU A 122 -20.29 -10.79 -17.62
C LEU A 122 -20.86 -12.12 -18.14
N GLU A 123 -20.24 -12.71 -19.16
CA GLU A 123 -20.54 -14.06 -19.66
C GLU A 123 -20.03 -15.17 -18.72
N ARG A 124 -19.14 -14.87 -17.76
CA ARG A 124 -18.61 -15.85 -16.80
C ARG A 124 -19.57 -16.08 -15.63
N GLU A 125 -19.22 -17.05 -14.79
CA GLU A 125 -19.94 -17.31 -13.55
C GLU A 125 -19.97 -16.05 -12.66
N LYS A 126 -21.11 -15.78 -12.02
CA LYS A 126 -21.29 -14.60 -11.14
C LYS A 126 -20.20 -14.51 -10.07
N GLY A 127 -19.71 -15.63 -9.56
CA GLY A 127 -18.60 -15.67 -8.60
C GLY A 127 -17.28 -15.12 -9.15
N GLU A 128 -16.95 -15.38 -10.41
CA GLU A 128 -15.74 -14.83 -11.05
C GLU A 128 -15.88 -13.31 -11.26
N VAL A 129 -17.05 -12.85 -11.69
CA VAL A 129 -17.35 -11.41 -11.84
C VAL A 129 -17.16 -10.68 -10.51
N LEU A 130 -17.69 -11.25 -9.42
CA LEU A 130 -17.55 -10.70 -8.07
C LEU A 130 -16.09 -10.70 -7.61
N PHE A 131 -15.33 -11.76 -7.87
CA PHE A 131 -13.92 -11.83 -7.54
C PHE A 131 -13.12 -10.71 -8.21
N TYR A 132 -13.28 -10.53 -9.53
CA TYR A 132 -12.56 -9.48 -10.26
C TYR A 132 -13.03 -8.07 -9.87
N GLY A 133 -14.31 -7.88 -9.57
CA GLY A 133 -14.83 -6.61 -9.04
C GLY A 133 -14.21 -6.25 -7.70
N LEU A 134 -14.13 -7.20 -6.77
CA LEU A 134 -13.47 -7.02 -5.47
C LEU A 134 -11.96 -6.83 -5.63
N TYR A 135 -11.32 -7.59 -6.51
CA TYR A 135 -9.90 -7.45 -6.84
C TYR A 135 -9.57 -6.03 -7.30
N TYR A 136 -10.26 -5.50 -8.31
CA TYR A 136 -10.00 -4.14 -8.81
C TYR A 136 -10.34 -3.07 -7.78
N SER A 137 -11.42 -3.25 -7.02
CA SER A 137 -11.81 -2.28 -5.99
C SER A 137 -10.80 -2.21 -4.84
N MET A 138 -10.41 -3.36 -4.29
CA MET A 138 -9.49 -3.43 -3.14
C MET A 138 -8.06 -3.07 -3.54
N THR A 139 -7.56 -3.61 -4.67
CA THR A 139 -6.20 -3.29 -5.14
C THR A 139 -6.11 -1.87 -5.68
N GLY A 140 -7.19 -1.32 -6.25
CA GLY A 140 -7.24 0.06 -6.71
C GLY A 140 -7.31 1.07 -5.58
N LEU A 141 -8.15 0.82 -4.57
CA LEU A 141 -8.15 1.62 -3.35
C LEU A 141 -6.78 1.60 -2.70
N HIS A 142 -6.15 0.43 -2.59
CA HIS A 142 -4.78 0.32 -2.07
C HIS A 142 -3.76 1.09 -2.93
N GLY A 143 -3.84 0.97 -4.27
CA GLY A 143 -2.98 1.72 -5.19
C GLY A 143 -3.09 3.24 -5.02
N LEU A 144 -4.31 3.75 -4.76
CA LEU A 144 -4.52 5.17 -4.43
C LEU A 144 -3.83 5.55 -3.11
N HIS A 145 -3.87 4.69 -2.10
CA HIS A 145 -3.16 4.92 -0.83
C HIS A 145 -1.64 4.92 -1.02
N VAL A 146 -1.09 3.99 -1.82
CA VAL A 146 0.34 3.97 -2.15
C VAL A 146 0.71 5.27 -2.88
N LEU A 147 -0.08 5.71 -3.85
CA LEU A 147 0.15 6.98 -4.56
C LEU A 147 0.16 8.18 -3.61
N ALA A 148 -0.84 8.28 -2.72
CA ALA A 148 -0.88 9.31 -1.68
C ALA A 148 0.35 9.24 -0.77
N GLY A 149 0.79 8.04 -0.40
CA GLY A 149 1.99 7.83 0.40
C GLY A 149 3.26 8.30 -0.30
N VAL A 150 3.40 8.01 -1.60
CA VAL A 150 4.56 8.47 -2.41
C VAL A 150 4.59 9.99 -2.47
N LEU A 151 3.43 10.64 -2.64
CA LEU A 151 3.33 12.10 -2.62
C LEU A 151 3.75 12.67 -1.25
N LEU A 152 3.23 12.12 -0.15
CA LEU A 152 3.60 12.55 1.20
C LEU A 152 5.09 12.36 1.48
N LEU A 153 5.66 11.20 1.14
CA LEU A 153 7.10 10.92 1.28
C LEU A 153 7.95 11.87 0.43
N SER A 154 7.49 12.24 -0.76
CA SER A 154 8.16 13.21 -1.63
C SER A 154 8.17 14.61 -1.00
N VAL A 155 7.07 15.04 -0.37
CA VAL A 155 7.02 16.29 0.40
C VAL A 155 7.98 16.24 1.58
N MET A 156 8.02 15.13 2.32
CA MET A 156 8.96 14.95 3.44
C MET A 156 10.42 14.97 2.97
N PHE A 157 10.72 14.37 1.82
CA PHE A 157 12.05 14.42 1.21
C PHE A 157 12.51 15.85 0.95
N ILE A 158 11.64 16.69 0.35
CA ILE A 158 11.91 18.11 0.12
C ILE A 158 12.10 18.87 1.43
N PHE A 159 11.31 18.56 2.46
CA PHE A 159 11.41 19.22 3.77
C PHE A 159 12.69 18.87 4.53
N ILE A 160 13.20 17.64 4.37
CA ILE A 160 14.52 17.25 4.91
C ILE A 160 15.63 17.98 4.13
N LEU A 161 15.53 18.09 2.81
CA LEU A 161 16.50 18.84 2.00
C LEU A 161 16.57 20.33 2.37
N ARG A 162 15.42 20.94 2.65
CA ARG A 162 15.32 22.34 3.08
C ARG A 162 15.74 22.56 4.55
N GLY A 163 16.02 21.50 5.30
CA GLY A 163 16.38 21.58 6.72
C GLY A 163 15.22 21.84 7.68
N ASN A 164 13.98 21.82 7.18
CA ASN A 164 12.77 22.01 8.00
C ASN A 164 12.50 20.80 8.91
N ILE A 165 12.86 19.60 8.44
CA ILE A 165 12.81 18.36 9.22
C ILE A 165 14.23 17.98 9.59
N HIS A 166 14.48 17.90 10.89
CA HIS A 166 15.79 17.61 11.46
C HIS A 166 15.63 16.75 12.72
N ARG A 167 16.75 16.38 13.35
CA ARG A 167 16.79 15.50 14.54
C ARG A 167 15.81 15.86 15.66
N ASN A 168 15.56 17.15 15.92
CA ASN A 168 14.66 17.60 16.98
C ASN A 168 13.21 17.84 16.52
N HIS A 169 12.90 17.61 15.25
CA HIS A 169 11.59 17.81 14.64
C HIS A 169 11.33 16.72 13.58
N PHE A 170 11.36 15.46 14.02
CA PHE A 170 11.22 14.28 13.16
C PHE A 170 9.79 13.72 13.12
N VAL A 171 8.89 14.22 13.96
CA VAL A 171 7.51 13.71 14.09
C VAL A 171 6.73 13.71 12.77
N PRO A 172 6.83 14.73 11.89
CA PRO A 172 6.16 14.67 10.59
C PRO A 172 6.62 13.49 9.71
N LEU A 173 7.93 13.19 9.71
CA LEU A 173 8.47 12.03 8.99
C LEU A 173 8.03 10.72 9.66
N GLU A 174 7.99 10.66 10.98
CA GLU A 174 7.51 9.49 11.74
C GLU A 174 6.04 9.18 11.44
N ASN A 175 5.15 10.18 11.46
CA ASN A 175 3.73 10.01 11.13
C ASN A 175 3.53 9.58 9.67
N THR A 176 4.29 10.17 8.74
CA THR A 176 4.26 9.76 7.33
C THR A 176 4.78 8.32 7.16
N GLY A 177 5.78 7.92 7.94
CA GLY A 177 6.28 6.55 7.99
C GLY A 177 5.24 5.57 8.54
N LEU A 178 4.52 5.92 9.60
CA LEU A 178 3.43 5.11 10.14
C LEU A 178 2.34 4.86 9.09
N TYR A 179 1.98 5.89 8.31
CA TYR A 179 1.08 5.73 7.17
C TYR A 179 1.62 4.73 6.15
N TRP A 180 2.87 4.90 5.73
CA TRP A 180 3.50 4.03 4.74
C TRP A 180 3.55 2.56 5.21
N HIS A 181 3.91 2.33 6.47
CA HIS A 181 3.92 1.00 7.07
C HIS A 181 2.52 0.38 7.13
N LEU A 182 1.47 1.16 7.42
CA LEU A 182 0.10 0.66 7.39
C LEU A 182 -0.29 0.21 5.98
N VAL A 183 0.01 1.04 4.96
CA VAL A 183 -0.25 0.70 3.57
C VAL A 183 0.45 -0.61 3.20
N ASP A 184 1.72 -0.78 3.57
CA ASP A 184 2.46 -2.04 3.36
C ASP A 184 1.78 -3.23 4.06
N ILE A 185 1.35 -3.08 5.32
CA ILE A 185 0.65 -4.14 6.06
C ILE A 185 -0.64 -4.55 5.35
N ILE A 186 -1.43 -3.59 4.84
CA ILE A 186 -2.64 -3.90 4.07
C ILE A 186 -2.30 -4.76 2.85
N TRP A 187 -1.21 -4.46 2.14
CA TRP A 187 -0.76 -5.27 1.01
C TRP A 187 -0.36 -6.70 1.42
N VAL A 188 0.32 -6.84 2.56
CA VAL A 188 0.70 -8.15 3.11
C VAL A 188 -0.52 -9.04 3.36
N PHE A 189 -1.70 -8.48 3.65
CA PHE A 189 -2.94 -9.23 3.73
C PHE A 189 -3.63 -9.44 2.37
N LEU A 190 -3.60 -8.44 1.48
CA LEU A 190 -4.18 -8.55 0.13
C LEU A 190 -3.49 -9.63 -0.71
N PHE A 191 -2.16 -9.71 -0.63
CA PHE A 191 -1.38 -10.62 -1.47
C PHE A 191 -1.76 -12.10 -1.26
N PRO A 192 -1.73 -12.67 -0.04
CA PRO A 192 -2.16 -14.04 0.18
C PRO A 192 -3.62 -14.25 -0.22
N LEU A 193 -4.49 -13.31 0.12
CA LEU A 193 -5.93 -13.40 -0.09
C LEU A 193 -6.32 -13.53 -1.57
N PHE A 194 -5.58 -12.90 -2.48
CA PHE A 194 -5.82 -12.98 -3.92
C PHE A 194 -4.89 -13.95 -4.68
N TYR A 195 -3.63 -14.08 -4.27
CA TYR A 195 -2.61 -14.79 -5.05
C TYR A 195 -2.19 -16.14 -4.47
N LEU A 196 -2.34 -16.38 -3.16
CA LEU A 196 -1.89 -17.63 -2.53
C LEU A 196 -3.04 -18.53 -2.12
N ILE A 197 -4.16 -17.96 -1.68
CA ILE A 197 -5.35 -18.72 -1.29
C ILE A 197 -6.15 -19.00 -2.57
N THR A 198 -5.66 -19.96 -3.34
CA THR A 198 -6.42 -20.64 -4.38
C THR A 198 -7.33 -21.64 -3.71
#